data_AF-A0A8C6DEF8-F1
#
_entry.id   AF-A0A8C6DEF8-F1
#
_cell.length_a   1.000
_cell.length_b   1.000
_cell.length_c   1.000
_cell.angle_alpha   90.00
_cell.angle_beta   90.00
_cell.angle_gamma   90.00
#
_symmetry.space_group_name_H-M   'P 1'
#
loop_
_entity.id
_entity.type
_entity.pdbx_description
1 polymer ?
#
loop_
_entity_poly.entity_id
_entity_poly.type
_entity_poly.pdbx_seq_one_letter_code
_entity_poly.pdbx_strand_id
1 'polypeptide(L)'
;MIIYRDLISHDEMFSDIYKIREVADGLCLEVEGKMVSRTEGNIDDSLIGGNASAEGPEGEGTESTVITGVDIVMNHHLQETSFTKESIKGKLEEQRPERVKPFMTGAAEQIKHILANFKNCQFFIGENMNPDGTVALLDYGEDSVTPYMIFFKDGLEMEKSLQSIHYLWLNYNHLK
;
A
#
# COMPACT_ATOMS: atom_id res chain seq x y z
N MET A 1 -6.96 6.42 -13.64
CA MET A 1 -6.79 6.09 -12.23
C MET A 1 -7.66 4.90 -11.89
N ILE A 2 -6.98 3.76 -11.80
CA ILE A 2 -7.47 2.49 -11.31
C ILE A 2 -7.00 2.38 -9.86
N ILE A 3 -7.94 2.07 -8.98
CA ILE A 3 -7.68 1.84 -7.56
C ILE A 3 -7.75 0.34 -7.33
N TYR A 4 -6.75 -0.21 -6.64
CA TYR A 4 -6.71 -1.59 -6.21
C TYR A 4 -7.11 -1.63 -4.74
N ARG A 5 -8.29 -2.18 -4.47
CA ARG A 5 -8.82 -2.31 -3.12
C ARG A 5 -8.69 -3.72 -2.61
N ASP A 6 -8.59 -3.86 -1.30
CA ASP A 6 -8.81 -5.13 -0.66
C ASP A 6 -10.23 -5.64 -0.93
N LEU A 7 -10.37 -6.91 -1.30
CA LEU A 7 -11.65 -7.52 -1.63
C LEU A 7 -12.58 -7.64 -0.40
N ILE A 8 -12.04 -7.63 0.82
CA ILE A 8 -12.80 -7.88 2.05
C ILE A 8 -13.09 -6.58 2.82
N SER A 9 -12.08 -5.76 3.09
CA SER A 9 -12.24 -4.49 3.79
C SER A 9 -12.62 -3.33 2.88
N HIS A 10 -12.43 -3.46 1.56
CA HIS A 10 -12.56 -2.38 0.58
C HIS A 10 -11.59 -1.21 0.78
N ASP A 11 -10.57 -1.41 1.62
CA ASP A 11 -9.48 -0.43 1.80
C ASP A 11 -8.70 -0.28 0.51
N GLU A 12 -8.34 0.95 0.20
CA GLU A 12 -7.42 1.21 -0.91
C GLU A 12 -6.02 0.73 -0.53
N MET A 13 -5.49 -0.22 -1.30
CA MET A 13 -4.16 -0.79 -1.05
C MET A 13 -3.08 -0.07 -1.86
N PHE A 14 -3.37 0.24 -3.13
CA PHE A 14 -2.55 1.03 -4.03
C PHE A 14 -3.36 1.46 -5.26
N SER A 15 -2.74 2.23 -6.16
CA SER A 15 -3.36 2.63 -7.43
C SER A 15 -2.41 2.48 -8.62
N ASP A 16 -2.93 2.66 -9.85
CA ASP A 16 -2.16 2.63 -11.10
C ASP A 16 -1.17 3.79 -11.30
N ILE A 17 -1.01 4.65 -10.29
CA ILE A 17 0.02 5.70 -10.29
C ILE A 17 1.43 5.14 -10.08
N TYR A 18 1.53 3.94 -9.48
CA TYR A 18 2.79 3.22 -9.29
C TYR A 18 3.07 2.30 -10.47
N LYS A 19 4.33 1.87 -10.59
CA LYS A 19 4.71 0.85 -11.57
C LYS A 19 4.34 -0.52 -11.05
N ILE A 20 3.35 -1.14 -11.68
CA ILE A 20 2.80 -2.45 -11.32
C ILE A 20 3.29 -3.50 -12.31
N ARG A 21 3.77 -4.64 -11.81
CA ARG A 21 4.16 -5.81 -12.62
C ARG A 21 3.42 -7.05 -12.14
N GLU A 22 2.88 -7.83 -13.06
CA GLU A 22 2.39 -9.17 -12.71
C GLU A 22 3.59 -10.12 -12.56
N VAL A 23 3.66 -10.80 -11.43
CA VAL A 23 4.70 -11.78 -11.10
C VAL A 23 4.07 -13.10 -10.66
N ALA A 24 4.89 -14.13 -10.54
CA ALA A 24 4.46 -15.47 -10.15
C ALA A 24 3.30 -16.00 -11.03
N ASP A 25 3.48 -15.95 -12.35
CA ASP A 25 2.48 -16.39 -13.33
C ASP A 25 1.10 -15.73 -13.15
N GLY A 26 1.08 -14.45 -12.74
CA GLY A 26 -0.13 -13.67 -12.52
C GLY A 26 -0.81 -13.90 -11.17
N LEU A 27 -0.18 -14.63 -10.25
CA LEU A 27 -0.65 -14.79 -8.86
C LEU A 27 -0.52 -13.49 -8.06
N CYS A 28 0.54 -12.75 -8.30
CA CYS A 28 0.92 -11.60 -7.49
C CYS A 28 1.12 -10.36 -8.35
N LEU A 29 0.87 -9.21 -7.74
CA LEU A 29 1.20 -7.90 -8.26
C LEU A 29 2.37 -7.35 -7.46
N GLU A 30 3.45 -7.02 -8.13
CA GLU A 30 4.58 -6.30 -7.56
C GLU A 30 4.45 -4.81 -7.89
N VAL A 31 4.48 -3.97 -6.86
CA VAL A 31 4.26 -2.54 -6.96
C VAL A 31 5.51 -1.82 -6.48
N GLU A 32 6.19 -1.13 -7.38
CA GLU A 32 7.42 -0.39 -7.08
C GLU A 32 7.09 0.92 -6.36
N GLY A 33 7.68 1.12 -5.19
CA GLY A 33 7.53 2.33 -4.38
C GLY A 33 8.85 3.11 -4.29
N LYS A 34 8.85 4.13 -3.43
CA LYS A 34 10.05 4.91 -3.08
C LYS A 34 10.07 5.24 -1.59
N MET A 35 11.26 5.34 -1.02
CA MET A 35 11.44 5.91 0.31
C MET A 35 11.18 7.42 0.25
N VAL A 36 10.32 7.92 1.13
CA VAL A 36 10.01 9.35 1.26
C VAL A 36 10.03 9.75 2.73
N SER A 37 10.36 11.02 2.97
CA SER A 37 10.28 11.64 4.29
C SER A 37 9.24 12.74 4.28
N ARG A 38 8.38 12.79 5.29
CA ARG A 38 7.37 13.84 5.51
C ARG A 38 7.56 14.45 6.89
N THR A 39 7.35 15.75 7.00
CA THR A 39 7.33 16.44 8.29
C THR A 39 5.88 16.51 8.77
N GLU A 40 5.56 15.82 9.86
CA GLU A 40 4.28 16.00 10.55
C GLU A 40 4.37 17.19 11.52
N GLY A 41 3.28 17.96 11.64
CA GLY A 41 3.18 19.09 12.58
C GLY A 41 3.35 20.49 11.99
N ASN A 42 3.58 20.66 10.68
CA ASN A 42 3.48 21.97 10.04
C ASN A 42 2.00 22.32 9.76
N ILE A 43 1.25 22.63 10.81
CA ILE A 43 0.11 23.52 10.65
C ILE A 43 0.74 24.90 10.45
N ASP A 44 0.66 25.43 9.23
CA ASP A 44 1.02 26.81 9.00
C ASP A 44 0.06 27.66 9.84
N ASP A 45 0.54 28.23 10.94
CA ASP A 45 -0.25 29.09 11.83
C ASP A 45 -0.94 30.24 11.06
N SER A 46 -0.46 30.57 9.84
CA SER A 46 -1.13 31.54 8.96
C SER A 46 -2.43 31.02 8.33
N LEU A 47 -2.67 29.70 8.32
CA LEU A 47 -3.90 29.07 7.84
C LEU A 47 -4.98 28.94 8.93
N ILE A 48 -4.62 29.08 10.21
CA ILE A 48 -5.61 29.26 11.30
C ILE A 48 -5.99 30.75 11.34
N GLY A 49 -6.72 31.17 10.31
CA GLY A 49 -7.35 32.46 10.26
C GLY A 49 -8.42 32.59 11.35
N GLY A 50 -8.11 33.35 12.42
CA GLY A 50 -9.11 34.04 13.25
C GLY A 50 -9.04 33.77 14.75
N ASN A 51 -8.28 34.56 15.50
CA ASN A 51 -8.75 35.82 16.12
C ASN A 51 -7.64 36.32 17.07
N ALA A 52 -6.98 37.43 16.74
CA ALA A 52 -5.93 38.02 17.55
C ALA A 52 -6.53 38.74 18.77
N SER A 53 -6.56 38.09 19.94
CA SER A 53 -6.61 38.78 21.25
C SER A 53 -6.44 37.80 22.42
N ALA A 54 -5.20 37.57 22.85
CA ALA A 54 -4.81 37.52 24.28
C ALA A 54 -3.33 37.14 24.38
N GLU A 55 -2.54 38.01 25.02
CA GLU A 55 -1.16 37.76 25.41
C GLU A 55 -1.11 36.53 26.36
N GLY A 56 -0.33 35.52 25.98
CA GLY A 56 -0.01 34.33 26.78
C GLY A 56 1.40 33.84 26.42
N PRO A 57 2.16 33.26 27.37
CA PRO A 57 3.61 33.14 27.26
C PRO A 57 4.04 32.07 26.26
N GLU A 58 5.09 32.40 25.52
CA GLU A 58 6.12 31.53 24.93
C GLU A 58 5.62 30.22 24.34
N GLY A 59 5.41 30.24 23.02
CA GLY A 59 5.12 29.06 22.23
C GLY A 59 6.20 27.99 22.43
N GLU A 60 5.79 26.88 23.04
CA GLU A 60 6.48 25.61 22.88
C GLU A 60 6.47 25.30 21.39
N GLY A 61 7.63 25.48 20.75
CA GLY A 61 7.86 25.04 19.38
C GLY A 61 7.52 23.56 19.32
N THR A 62 6.42 23.22 18.65
CA THR A 62 6.02 21.83 18.46
C THR A 62 7.15 21.15 17.71
N GLU A 63 7.77 20.14 18.32
CA GLU A 63 8.88 19.40 17.71
C GLU A 63 8.37 18.74 16.42
N SER A 64 8.78 19.29 15.28
CA SER A 64 8.44 18.77 13.97
C SER A 64 9.03 17.36 13.84
N THR A 65 8.20 16.35 13.76
CA THR A 65 8.65 14.96 13.62
C THR A 65 8.76 14.63 12.14
N VAL A 66 9.97 14.24 11.69
CA VAL A 66 10.18 13.75 10.33
C VAL A 66 9.94 12.25 10.31
N ILE A 67 8.87 11.81 9.62
CA ILE A 67 8.54 10.41 9.41
C ILE A 67 9.06 9.98 8.05
N THR A 68 9.82 8.90 8.02
CA THR A 68 10.34 8.30 6.78
C THR A 68 9.71 6.93 6.57
N GLY A 69 9.25 6.65 5.36
CA GLY A 69 8.62 5.39 5.01
C GLY A 69 8.48 5.19 3.51
N VAL A 70 7.97 4.02 3.12
CA VAL A 70 7.63 3.74 1.72
C VAL A 70 6.39 4.57 1.36
N ASP A 71 6.44 5.28 0.24
CA ASP A 71 5.36 6.18 -0.17
C ASP A 71 4.02 5.48 -0.36
N ILE A 72 3.99 4.24 -0.87
CA ILE A 72 2.78 3.41 -0.94
C ILE A 72 2.14 3.27 0.44
N VAL A 73 2.92 2.84 1.44
CA VAL A 73 2.46 2.67 2.83
C VAL A 73 1.93 4.00 3.38
N MET A 74 2.68 5.10 3.19
CA MET A 74 2.32 6.41 3.72
C MET A 74 1.15 7.09 2.98
N ASN A 75 0.93 6.79 1.70
CA ASN A 75 -0.17 7.35 0.91
C ASN A 75 -1.49 6.64 1.16
N HIS A 76 -1.43 5.33 1.42
CA HIS A 76 -2.59 4.47 1.60
C HIS A 76 -2.80 4.08 3.07
N HIS A 77 -2.06 4.70 4.00
CA HIS A 77 -2.12 4.48 5.45
C HIS A 77 -2.07 3.01 5.84
N LEU A 78 -1.25 2.22 5.13
CA LEU A 78 -1.14 0.78 5.37
C LEU A 78 -0.52 0.53 6.75
N GLN A 79 -1.01 -0.50 7.43
CA GLN A 79 -0.65 -0.78 8.82
C GLN A 79 0.29 -1.97 8.87
N GLU A 80 1.48 -1.78 9.45
CA GLU A 80 2.45 -2.86 9.64
C GLU A 80 1.91 -3.89 10.64
N THR A 81 2.09 -5.17 10.32
CA THR A 81 1.67 -6.29 11.17
C THR A 81 2.63 -7.47 11.00
N SER A 82 2.40 -8.53 11.76
CA SER A 82 3.20 -9.75 11.69
C SER A 82 2.32 -10.94 11.33
N PHE A 83 2.78 -11.78 10.41
CA PHE A 83 2.13 -13.03 10.05
C PHE A 83 3.08 -14.21 10.26
N THR A 84 2.52 -15.40 10.50
CA THR A 84 3.27 -16.66 10.35
C THR A 84 2.97 -17.28 9.00
N LYS A 85 3.81 -18.22 8.57
CA LYS A 85 3.58 -18.95 7.31
C LYS A 85 2.24 -19.69 7.34
N GLU A 86 1.87 -20.20 8.51
CA GLU A 86 0.59 -20.88 8.77
C GLU A 86 -0.59 -19.92 8.65
N SER A 87 -0.44 -18.68 9.13
CA SER A 87 -1.48 -17.64 8.99
C SER A 87 -1.76 -17.32 7.52
N ILE A 88 -0.72 -17.16 6.70
CA ILE A 88 -0.89 -16.92 5.25
C ILE A 88 -1.48 -18.14 4.56
N LYS A 89 -1.06 -19.36 4.95
CA LYS A 89 -1.67 -20.59 4.45
C LYS A 89 -3.17 -20.64 4.70
N GLY A 90 -3.59 -20.37 5.93
CA GLY A 90 -5.00 -20.42 6.34
C GLY A 90 -5.85 -19.44 5.54
N LYS A 91 -5.40 -18.19 5.41
CA LYS A 91 -6.06 -17.18 4.56
C LYS A 91 -6.22 -17.63 3.11
N LEU A 92 -5.15 -18.19 2.54
CA LEU A 92 -5.18 -18.68 1.17
C LEU A 92 -6.10 -19.90 1.02
N GLU A 93 -6.19 -20.76 2.04
CA GLU A 93 -7.11 -21.90 2.08
C GLU A 93 -8.58 -21.47 2.13
N GLU A 94 -8.90 -20.42 2.89
CA GLU A 94 -10.26 -19.89 3.03
C GLU A 94 -10.73 -19.14 1.78
N GLN A 95 -9.86 -18.34 1.18
CA GLN A 95 -10.23 -17.48 0.05
C GLN A 95 -10.09 -18.19 -1.30
N ARG A 96 -9.00 -18.96 -1.49
CA ARG A 96 -8.58 -19.55 -2.77
C ARG A 96 -7.79 -20.85 -2.58
N PRO A 97 -8.44 -21.94 -2.11
CA PRO A 97 -7.76 -23.19 -1.76
C PRO A 97 -6.93 -23.79 -2.90
N GLU A 98 -7.31 -23.54 -4.15
CA GLU A 98 -6.59 -23.96 -5.35
C GLU A 98 -5.19 -23.34 -5.48
N ARG A 99 -4.97 -22.16 -4.90
CA ARG A 99 -3.69 -21.42 -4.97
C ARG A 99 -2.71 -21.82 -3.87
N VAL A 100 -3.18 -22.50 -2.82
CA VAL A 100 -2.37 -22.92 -1.66
C VAL A 100 -1.19 -23.80 -2.07
N LYS A 101 -1.44 -24.78 -2.95
CA LYS A 101 -0.40 -25.70 -3.40
C LYS A 101 0.66 -24.99 -4.27
N PRO A 102 0.30 -24.23 -5.32
CA PRO A 102 1.26 -23.39 -6.06
C PRO A 102 2.08 -22.45 -5.18
N PHE A 103 1.43 -21.82 -4.19
CA PHE A 103 2.10 -20.93 -3.25
C PHE A 103 3.10 -21.70 -2.36
N MET A 104 2.64 -22.74 -1.67
CA MET A 104 3.49 -23.48 -0.73
C MET A 104 4.59 -24.30 -1.38
N THR A 105 4.42 -24.68 -2.65
CA THR A 105 5.48 -25.36 -3.40
C THR A 105 6.57 -24.39 -3.89
N GLY A 106 6.34 -23.07 -3.81
CA GLY A 106 7.27 -22.07 -4.35
C GLY A 106 7.52 -22.26 -5.83
N ALA A 107 6.50 -22.71 -6.58
CA ALA A 107 6.63 -23.02 -8.00
C ALA A 107 7.07 -21.79 -8.81
N ALA A 108 6.63 -20.60 -8.39
CA ALA A 108 7.12 -19.32 -8.88
C ALA A 108 8.32 -18.82 -8.05
N GLU A 109 9.35 -18.30 -8.74
CA GLU A 109 10.58 -17.81 -8.10
C GLU A 109 10.30 -16.76 -7.02
N GLN A 110 9.37 -15.84 -7.27
CA GLN A 110 9.00 -14.81 -6.29
C GLN A 110 8.45 -15.41 -5.00
N ILE A 111 7.62 -16.45 -5.10
CA ILE A 111 7.06 -17.12 -3.93
C ILE A 111 8.14 -17.89 -3.16
N LYS A 112 9.05 -18.54 -3.88
CA LYS A 112 10.21 -19.20 -3.26
C LYS A 112 11.07 -18.20 -2.48
N HIS A 113 11.31 -17.02 -3.05
CA HIS A 113 12.02 -15.93 -2.38
C HIS A 113 11.30 -15.47 -1.11
N ILE A 114 9.99 -15.19 -1.20
CA ILE A 114 9.16 -14.83 -0.04
C ILE A 114 9.24 -15.90 1.05
N LEU A 115 9.09 -17.18 0.70
CA LEU A 115 9.13 -18.27 1.68
C LEU A 115 10.52 -18.44 2.32
N ALA A 116 11.59 -18.19 1.57
CA ALA A 116 12.96 -18.24 2.08
C ALA A 116 13.29 -17.04 2.99
N ASN A 117 12.82 -15.84 2.63
CA ASN A 117 13.10 -14.60 3.34
C ASN A 117 11.99 -14.17 4.33
N PHE A 118 10.99 -15.02 4.54
CA PHE A 118 9.74 -14.69 5.26
C PHE A 118 9.93 -13.97 6.60
N LYS A 119 10.98 -14.32 7.36
CA LYS A 119 11.26 -13.72 8.67
C LYS A 119 11.72 -12.27 8.60
N ASN A 120 12.23 -11.85 7.45
CA ASN A 120 12.73 -10.50 7.20
C ASN A 120 11.73 -9.67 6.38
N CYS A 121 10.66 -10.28 5.87
CA CYS A 121 9.60 -9.55 5.20
C CYS A 121 8.80 -8.74 6.22
N GLN A 122 8.53 -7.48 5.88
CA GLN A 122 7.55 -6.67 6.61
C GLN A 122 6.18 -6.90 5.97
N PHE A 123 5.16 -7.06 6.81
CA PHE A 123 3.80 -7.30 6.34
C PHE A 123 2.93 -6.09 6.62
N PHE A 124 2.06 -5.78 5.68
CA PHE A 124 1.14 -4.66 5.78
C PHE A 124 -0.28 -5.12 5.47
N ILE A 125 -1.25 -4.50 6.13
CA ILE A 125 -2.69 -4.65 5.86
C ILE A 125 -3.30 -3.27 5.59
N GLY A 126 -4.54 -3.26 5.10
CA GLY A 126 -5.28 -2.02 4.86
C GLY A 126 -5.43 -1.16 6.13
N GLU A 127 -5.76 0.11 5.92
CA GLU A 127 -5.91 1.12 6.97
C GLU A 127 -6.83 0.66 8.12
N ASN A 128 -7.90 -0.07 7.81
CA ASN A 128 -8.85 -0.55 8.83
C ASN A 128 -8.32 -1.72 9.66
N MET A 129 -7.09 -2.18 9.42
CA MET A 129 -6.46 -3.30 10.12
C MET A 129 -7.29 -4.58 10.13
N ASN A 130 -8.11 -4.81 9.09
CA ASN A 130 -8.95 -5.99 9.02
C ASN A 130 -8.07 -7.25 8.97
N PRO A 131 -8.12 -8.13 10.00
CA PRO A 131 -7.25 -9.30 10.07
C PRO A 131 -7.58 -10.33 8.98
N ASP A 132 -8.74 -10.25 8.34
CA ASP A 132 -9.18 -11.13 7.26
C ASP A 132 -8.82 -10.59 5.88
N GLY A 133 -8.52 -9.29 5.77
CA GLY A 133 -8.16 -8.61 4.51
C GLY A 133 -6.82 -9.04 3.91
N THR A 134 -6.51 -8.47 2.75
CA THR A 134 -5.29 -8.73 1.98
C THR A 134 -4.05 -8.32 2.76
N VAL A 135 -3.05 -9.18 2.65
CA VAL A 135 -1.71 -8.95 3.18
C VAL A 135 -0.81 -8.52 2.04
N ALA A 136 -0.12 -7.40 2.24
CA ALA A 136 0.95 -6.93 1.39
C ALA A 136 2.30 -7.25 2.02
N LEU A 137 3.29 -7.63 1.21
CA LEU A 137 4.64 -7.91 1.66
C LEU A 137 5.57 -6.83 1.13
N LEU A 138 6.31 -6.17 2.00
CA LEU A 138 7.37 -5.25 1.62
C LEU A 138 8.71 -5.97 1.57
N ASP A 139 9.44 -5.77 0.48
CA ASP A 139 10.81 -6.22 0.30
C ASP A 139 11.56 -5.21 -0.59
N TYR A 140 12.87 -5.39 -0.76
CA TYR A 140 13.73 -4.47 -1.50
C TYR A 140 14.34 -5.15 -2.73
N GLY A 141 14.52 -4.37 -3.79
CA GLY A 141 15.17 -4.81 -5.04
C GLY A 141 16.57 -5.37 -4.85
N GLU A 142 17.16 -5.89 -5.92
CA GLU A 142 18.58 -6.33 -5.92
C GLU A 142 19.55 -5.19 -5.50
N ASP A 143 19.15 -3.94 -5.73
CA ASP A 143 19.88 -2.75 -5.29
C ASP A 143 19.81 -2.51 -3.77
N SER A 144 18.97 -3.25 -3.05
CA SER A 144 18.67 -3.09 -1.62
C SER A 144 18.19 -1.69 -1.23
N VAL A 145 17.71 -0.90 -2.19
CA VAL A 145 17.32 0.51 -2.00
C VAL A 145 15.89 0.73 -2.47
N THR A 146 15.50 0.16 -3.60
CA THR A 146 14.16 0.37 -4.17
C THR A 146 13.15 -0.54 -3.49
N PRO A 147 12.19 0.01 -2.70
CA PRO A 147 11.16 -0.81 -2.07
C PRO A 147 10.14 -1.26 -3.10
N TYR A 148 9.68 -2.50 -3.00
CA TYR A 148 8.52 -2.99 -3.72
C TYR A 148 7.57 -3.71 -2.77
N MET A 149 6.28 -3.58 -3.04
CA MET A 149 5.24 -4.28 -2.31
C MET A 149 4.62 -5.37 -3.18
N ILE A 150 4.49 -6.57 -2.62
CA ILE A 150 3.86 -7.71 -3.28
C ILE A 150 2.47 -7.90 -2.70
N PHE A 151 1.47 -7.92 -3.58
CA PHE A 151 0.07 -8.19 -3.24
C PHE A 151 -0.41 -9.45 -3.96
N PHE A 152 -1.29 -10.22 -3.31
CA PHE A 152 -1.98 -11.32 -3.99
C PHE A 152 -3.11 -10.77 -4.84
N LYS A 153 -3.06 -11.04 -6.15
CA LYS A 153 -4.03 -10.50 -7.11
C LYS A 153 -5.46 -10.93 -6.78
N ASP A 154 -5.63 -12.15 -6.29
CA ASP A 154 -6.95 -12.72 -5.97
C ASP A 154 -7.60 -12.10 -4.72
N GLY A 155 -6.82 -11.41 -3.88
CA GLY A 155 -7.32 -10.66 -2.72
C GLY A 155 -7.71 -9.21 -3.06
N LEU A 156 -7.55 -8.79 -4.32
CA LEU A 156 -7.80 -7.41 -4.73
C LEU A 156 -8.97 -7.31 -5.70
N GLU A 157 -9.68 -6.20 -5.61
CA GLU A 157 -10.62 -5.73 -6.63
C GLU A 157 -10.12 -4.47 -7.32
N MET A 158 -10.42 -4.33 -8.61
CA MET A 158 -10.04 -3.15 -9.41
C MET A 158 -11.24 -2.23 -9.61
N GLU A 159 -11.14 -1.00 -9.11
CA GLU A 159 -12.13 0.05 -9.31
C GLU A 159 -11.61 1.11 -10.29
N LYS A 160 -12.39 1.47 -11.31
CA LYS A 160 -12.10 2.62 -12.18
C LYS A 160 -12.74 3.88 -11.60
N SER A 161 -11.93 4.84 -11.17
CA SER A 161 -12.44 6.11 -10.64
C SER A 161 -12.99 7.04 -11.75
N LEU A 162 -14.18 7.61 -11.51
CA LEU A 162 -14.94 8.44 -12.45
C LEU A 162 -14.22 9.72 -12.90
N GLN A 163 -13.26 10.25 -12.13
CA GLN A 163 -12.47 11.39 -12.57
C GLN A 163 -11.71 11.10 -13.87
N SER A 164 -11.29 9.84 -14.09
CA SER A 164 -10.65 9.43 -15.35
C SER A 164 -11.63 9.36 -16.52
N ILE A 165 -12.90 8.99 -16.26
CA ILE A 165 -13.96 8.97 -17.28
C ILE A 165 -14.36 10.39 -17.66
N HIS A 166 -14.45 11.31 -16.69
CA HIS A 166 -14.70 12.73 -16.95
C HIS A 166 -13.54 13.39 -17.72
N TYR A 167 -12.29 13.10 -17.37
CA TYR A 167 -11.12 13.62 -18.09
C TYR A 167 -11.05 13.11 -19.54
N LEU A 168 -11.33 11.82 -19.78
CA LEU A 168 -11.41 11.25 -21.13
C LEU A 168 -12.58 11.85 -21.93
N TRP A 169 -13.73 12.07 -21.29
CA TRP A 169 -14.89 12.69 -21.93
C TRP A 169 -14.63 14.17 -22.30
N LEU A 170 -13.96 14.93 -21.42
CA LEU A 170 -13.57 16.32 -21.72
C LEU A 170 -12.54 16.40 -22.85
N ASN A 171 -11.50 15.55 -22.84
CA ASN A 171 -10.49 15.54 -23.90
C ASN A 171 -11.04 15.06 -25.25
N TYR A 172 -11.97 14.08 -25.26
CA TYR A 172 -12.61 13.62 -26.48
C TYR A 172 -13.50 14.70 -27.13
N ASN A 173 -14.16 15.53 -26.33
CA ASN A 173 -15.00 16.62 -26.85
C ASN A 173 -14.22 17.88 -27.25
N HIS A 174 -13.00 18.07 -26.73
CA HIS A 174 -12.11 19.17 -27.16
C HIS A 174 -11.33 18.88 -28.46
N LEU A 175 -11.31 17.62 -28.92
CA LEU A 175 -10.70 17.21 -30.19
C LEU A 175 -11.73 17.10 -31.34
N LYS A 176 -12.96 17.59 -31.15
CA LYS A 176 -13.99 17.73 -32.20
C LYS A 176 -14.30 19.19 -32.48
#